data_AF-A0A2T0AZB1-F1
#
_entry.id   AF-A0A2T0AZB1-F1
#
_cell.length_a   1.000
_cell.length_b   1.000
_cell.length_c   1.000
_cell.angle_alpha   90.00
_cell.angle_beta   90.00
_cell.angle_gamma   90.00
#
_symmetry.space_group_name_H-M   'P 1'
#
loop_
_entity.id
_entity.type
_entity.pdbx_description
1 polymer ?
#
loop_
_entity_poly.entity_id
_entity_poly.type
_entity_poly.pdbx_seq_one_letter_code
_entity_poly.pdbx_strand_id
1 'polypeptide(L)'
;MLKEDYLRILSFITQEEIYSINPIYHHLLWLPDAAGHAGAISDSLDKIEKTLKEISNGFVETFDSMHIRATELYGYMRTGVMEFPALNRLNMDVEKEMTLFKGFLKELEELIKNKEVLGTLTPLFIDHMYREECYYLTKLSQVSGVTQPKCDPTKERNE
;
A
#
# COMPACT_ATOMS: atom_id res chain seq x y z
N MET A 1 13.85 -2.21 0.86
CA MET A 1 12.65 -2.04 1.71
C MET A 1 11.91 -3.33 2.01
N LEU A 2 11.11 -3.92 1.10
CA LEU A 2 10.26 -5.08 1.45
C LEU A 2 11.04 -6.33 1.94
N LYS A 3 12.17 -6.63 1.30
CA LYS A 3 13.09 -7.68 1.76
C LYS A 3 13.66 -7.41 3.16
N GLU A 4 13.91 -6.15 3.50
CA GLU A 4 14.46 -5.76 4.81
C GLU A 4 13.40 -5.86 5.90
N ASP A 5 12.14 -5.49 5.61
CA ASP A 5 11.02 -5.71 6.54
C ASP A 5 10.78 -7.20 6.80
N TYR A 6 10.88 -8.04 5.76
CA TYR A 6 10.84 -9.50 5.93
C TYR A 6 11.96 -10.01 6.85
N LEU A 7 13.21 -9.57 6.62
CA LEU A 7 14.35 -9.98 7.46
C LEU A 7 14.20 -9.48 8.90
N ARG A 8 13.63 -8.29 9.09
CA ARG A 8 13.29 -7.77 10.42
C ARG A 8 12.24 -8.66 11.08
N ILE A 9 11.13 -8.95 10.44
CA ILE A 9 10.10 -9.85 11.01
C ILE A 9 10.71 -11.22 11.35
N LEU A 10 11.53 -11.78 10.46
CA LEU A 10 12.21 -13.04 10.68
C LEU A 10 13.13 -13.00 11.91
N SER A 11 13.83 -11.89 12.16
CA SER A 11 14.69 -11.76 13.34
C SER A 11 13.90 -11.79 14.65
N PHE A 12 12.68 -11.26 14.69
CA PHE A 12 11.81 -11.34 15.88
C PHE A 12 11.29 -12.77 16.06
N ILE A 13 10.79 -13.39 14.99
CA ILE A 13 10.23 -14.75 15.04
C ILE A 13 11.29 -15.77 15.47
N THR A 14 12.51 -15.66 14.95
CA THR A 14 13.63 -16.56 15.32
C THR A 14 14.08 -16.41 16.77
N GLN A 15 13.73 -15.30 17.42
CA GLN A 15 13.95 -15.05 18.85
C GLN A 15 12.70 -15.30 19.71
N GLU A 16 11.62 -15.84 19.12
CA GLU A 16 10.31 -16.05 19.76
C GLU A 16 9.69 -14.74 20.31
N GLU A 17 10.07 -13.59 19.74
CA GLU A 17 9.55 -12.27 20.13
C GLU A 17 8.34 -11.85 19.29
N ILE A 18 7.45 -11.07 19.89
CA ILE A 18 6.28 -10.50 19.21
C ILE A 18 6.72 -9.27 18.40
N TYR A 19 6.57 -9.34 17.08
CA TYR A 19 6.73 -8.16 16.22
C TYR A 19 5.50 -7.25 16.33
N SER A 20 5.62 -6.19 17.12
CA SER A 20 4.64 -5.09 17.16
C SER A 20 5.36 -3.77 16.91
N ILE A 21 4.92 -3.06 15.87
CA ILE A 21 5.48 -1.77 15.49
C ILE A 21 4.38 -0.72 15.45
N ASN A 22 4.73 0.51 15.84
CA ASN A 22 3.82 1.64 15.75
C ASN A 22 3.31 1.82 14.29
N PRO A 23 2.04 2.20 14.07
CA PRO A 23 1.46 2.44 12.74
C PRO A 23 2.35 3.25 11.80
N ILE A 24 3.09 4.23 12.35
CA ILE A 24 3.97 5.11 11.58
C ILE A 24 5.02 4.35 10.76
N TYR A 25 5.54 3.22 11.27
CA TYR A 25 6.54 2.44 10.56
C TYR A 25 5.96 1.77 9.31
N HIS A 26 4.69 1.35 9.36
CA HIS A 26 4.00 0.85 8.19
C HIS A 26 3.77 1.96 7.16
N HIS A 27 3.38 3.17 7.58
CA HIS A 27 3.24 4.32 6.67
C HIS A 27 4.56 4.67 5.95
N LEU A 28 5.67 4.68 6.67
CA LEU A 28 6.98 5.01 6.09
C LEU A 28 7.46 3.97 5.06
N LEU A 29 7.03 2.71 5.21
CA LEU A 29 7.39 1.62 4.31
C LEU A 29 6.44 1.53 3.10
N TRP A 30 5.14 1.50 3.34
CA TRP A 30 4.15 1.09 2.35
C TRP A 30 3.57 2.24 1.53
N LEU A 31 3.62 3.50 2.00
CA LEU A 31 3.17 4.63 1.18
C LEU A 31 4.07 4.87 -0.05
N PRO A 32 5.42 4.83 0.07
CA PRO A 32 6.30 4.89 -1.10
C PRO A 32 6.12 3.70 -2.04
N ASP A 33 5.83 2.51 -1.49
CA ASP A 33 5.57 1.30 -2.26
C ASP A 33 4.30 1.45 -3.12
N ALA A 34 3.19 1.87 -2.51
CA ALA A 34 1.93 2.13 -3.21
C ALA A 34 2.05 3.26 -4.25
N ALA A 35 2.80 4.32 -3.95
CA ALA A 35 3.13 5.37 -4.94
C ALA A 35 3.94 4.77 -6.11
N GLY A 36 4.92 3.92 -5.83
CA GLY A 36 5.70 3.19 -6.83
C GLY A 36 4.85 2.27 -7.70
N HIS A 37 3.88 1.55 -7.11
CA HIS A 37 2.91 0.73 -7.84
C HIS A 37 2.07 1.58 -8.80
N ALA A 38 1.51 2.68 -8.31
CA ALA A 38 0.72 3.59 -9.13
C ALA A 38 1.57 4.23 -10.26
N GLY A 39 2.83 4.57 -10.00
CA GLY A 39 3.75 5.07 -11.02
C GLY A 39 4.06 4.01 -12.08
N ALA A 40 4.38 2.78 -11.65
CA ALA A 40 4.68 1.67 -12.55
C ALA A 40 3.49 1.30 -13.44
N ILE A 41 2.27 1.37 -12.92
CA ILE A 41 1.04 1.22 -13.71
C ILE A 41 0.97 2.30 -14.77
N SER A 42 1.10 3.57 -14.37
CA SER A 42 1.05 4.71 -15.29
C SER A 42 2.07 4.56 -16.43
N ASP A 43 3.31 4.21 -16.11
CA ASP A 43 4.39 4.06 -17.09
C ASP A 43 4.20 2.87 -18.04
N SER A 44 3.57 1.80 -17.57
CA SER A 44 3.36 0.56 -18.34
C SER A 44 2.13 0.58 -19.22
N LEU A 45 1.21 1.53 -19.00
CA LEU A 45 0.04 1.75 -19.85
C LEU A 45 0.45 2.43 -21.17
N ASP A 46 -0.16 1.99 -22.27
CA ASP A 46 0.05 2.61 -23.57
C ASP A 46 -0.27 4.11 -23.53
N LYS A 47 0.38 4.88 -24.39
CA LYS A 47 0.20 6.33 -24.47
C LYS A 47 -1.26 6.75 -24.69
N ILE A 48 -2.08 5.89 -25.31
CA ILE A 48 -3.50 6.21 -25.56
C ILE A 48 -4.40 6.03 -24.32
N GLU A 49 -3.96 5.28 -23.30
CA GLU A 49 -4.72 4.99 -22.08
C GLU A 49 -4.71 6.17 -21.09
N LYS A 50 -4.98 7.38 -21.59
CA LYS A 50 -4.81 8.64 -20.85
C LYS A 50 -5.60 8.68 -19.55
N THR A 51 -6.86 8.25 -19.58
CA THR A 51 -7.72 8.26 -18.40
C THR A 51 -7.16 7.36 -17.29
N LEU A 52 -6.70 6.16 -17.62
CA LEU A 52 -6.11 5.24 -16.64
C LEU A 52 -4.78 5.77 -16.10
N LYS A 53 -3.95 6.39 -16.96
CA LYS A 53 -2.72 7.06 -16.53
C LYS A 53 -3.00 8.24 -15.59
N GLU A 54 -4.03 9.05 -15.88
CA GLU A 54 -4.45 10.16 -15.02
C GLU A 54 -4.92 9.67 -13.65
N ILE A 55 -5.75 8.61 -13.59
CA ILE A 55 -6.17 7.98 -12.35
C ILE A 55 -4.95 7.48 -11.56
N SER A 56 -4.04 6.76 -12.24
CA SER A 56 -2.84 6.20 -11.62
C SER A 56 -1.92 7.30 -11.07
N ASN A 57 -1.70 8.37 -11.84
CA ASN A 57 -0.92 9.53 -11.38
C ASN A 57 -1.58 10.23 -10.17
N GLY A 58 -2.91 10.27 -10.11
CA GLY A 58 -3.62 10.78 -8.94
C GLY A 58 -3.34 9.97 -7.67
N PHE A 59 -3.18 8.64 -7.78
CA PHE A 59 -2.74 7.80 -6.66
C PHE A 59 -1.29 8.07 -6.27
N VAL A 60 -0.39 8.28 -7.24
CA VAL A 60 1.01 8.68 -6.95
C VAL A 60 1.04 9.94 -6.09
N GLU A 61 0.38 11.01 -6.55
CA GLU A 61 0.34 12.29 -5.83
C GLU A 61 -0.26 12.13 -4.43
N THR A 62 -1.30 11.32 -4.29
CA THR A 62 -1.96 11.05 -3.02
C THR A 62 -1.03 10.35 -2.04
N PHE A 63 -0.38 9.26 -2.47
CA PHE A 63 0.49 8.46 -1.60
C PHE A 63 1.80 9.19 -1.26
N ASP A 64 2.37 9.95 -2.19
CA ASP A 64 3.54 10.81 -1.90
C ASP A 64 3.20 11.89 -0.86
N SER A 65 2.04 12.55 -1.01
CA SER A 65 1.56 13.53 -0.03
C SER A 65 1.35 12.91 1.37
N MET A 66 0.76 11.72 1.42
CA MET A 66 0.62 10.97 2.67
C MET A 66 1.97 10.56 3.25
N HIS A 67 2.95 10.20 2.43
CA HIS A 67 4.28 9.82 2.89
C HIS A 67 5.04 11.01 3.49
N ILE A 68 4.94 12.20 2.88
CA ILE A 68 5.47 13.44 3.46
C ILE A 68 4.83 13.68 4.83
N ARG A 69 3.50 13.56 4.94
CA ARG A 69 2.79 13.70 6.20
C ARG A 69 3.26 12.67 7.24
N ALA A 70 3.43 11.40 6.86
CA ALA A 70 3.94 10.36 7.74
C ALA A 70 5.36 10.67 8.24
N THR A 71 6.23 11.20 7.38
CA THR A 71 7.59 11.60 7.73
C THR A 71 7.60 12.71 8.79
N GLU A 72 6.76 13.72 8.64
CA GLU A 72 6.63 14.80 9.63
C GLU A 72 6.06 14.28 10.96
N LEU A 73 5.02 13.44 10.91
CA LEU A 73 4.43 12.84 12.11
C LEU A 73 5.43 11.95 12.87
N TYR A 74 6.26 11.20 12.14
CA TYR A 74 7.37 10.46 12.74
C TYR A 74 8.36 11.40 13.45
N GLY A 75 8.64 12.56 12.87
CA GLY A 75 9.47 13.59 13.50
C GLY A 75 8.89 14.12 14.81
N TYR A 76 7.57 14.27 14.92
CA TYR A 76 6.90 14.72 16.14
C TYR A 76 7.00 13.72 17.29
N MET A 77 7.20 12.44 17.01
CA MET A 77 7.37 11.41 18.04
C MET A 77 8.65 11.59 18.87
N ARG A 78 9.61 12.42 18.43
CA ARG A 78 10.78 12.81 19.25
C ARG A 78 10.39 13.55 20.53
N THR A 79 9.16 14.03 20.64
CA THR A 79 8.60 14.59 21.89
C THR A 79 8.32 13.52 22.96
N GLY A 80 8.44 12.23 22.62
CA GLY A 80 8.09 11.09 23.50
C GLY A 80 6.62 10.67 23.40
N VAL A 81 5.80 11.40 22.63
CA VAL A 81 4.39 11.07 22.41
C VAL A 81 4.27 10.20 21.16
N MET A 82 3.96 8.91 21.36
CA MET A 82 3.89 7.91 20.29
C MET A 82 2.48 7.75 19.67
N GLU A 83 1.46 8.29 20.33
CA GLU A 83 0.07 8.23 19.89
C GLU A 83 -0.58 9.61 20.03
N PHE A 84 -1.23 10.08 18.97
CA PHE A 84 -1.90 11.37 18.97
C PHE A 84 -2.97 11.44 17.87
N PRO A 85 -4.02 12.29 18.02
CA PRO A 85 -5.17 12.31 17.11
C PRO A 85 -4.82 12.52 15.63
N ALA A 86 -3.77 13.27 15.30
CA ALA A 86 -3.36 13.50 13.92
C ALA A 86 -2.80 12.24 13.23
N LEU A 87 -2.18 11.33 13.99
CA LEU A 87 -1.76 10.01 13.51
C LEU A 87 -2.98 9.13 13.26
N ASN A 88 -3.93 9.10 14.20
CA ASN A 88 -5.17 8.33 14.02
C ASN A 88 -5.94 8.77 12.76
N ARG A 89 -5.98 10.08 12.51
CA ARG A 89 -6.55 10.60 11.26
C ARG A 89 -5.77 10.13 10.03
N LEU A 90 -4.44 10.12 10.06
CA LEU A 90 -3.64 9.59 8.94
C LEU A 90 -3.96 8.11 8.69
N ASN A 91 -4.09 7.30 9.75
CA ASN A 91 -4.45 5.88 9.62
C ASN A 91 -5.78 5.72 8.85
N MET A 92 -6.81 6.49 9.21
CA MET A 92 -8.13 6.46 8.55
C MET A 92 -8.09 7.00 7.11
N ASP A 93 -7.33 8.08 6.86
CA ASP A 93 -7.16 8.63 5.52
C ASP A 93 -6.51 7.58 4.60
N VAL A 94 -5.48 6.87 5.10
CA VAL A 94 -4.81 5.78 4.38
C VAL A 94 -5.73 4.59 4.14
N GLU A 95 -6.52 4.16 5.13
CA GLU A 95 -7.51 3.10 4.96
C GLU A 95 -8.44 3.38 3.77
N LYS A 96 -8.93 4.62 3.68
CA LYS A 96 -9.82 5.06 2.61
C LYS A 96 -9.13 5.04 1.25
N GLU A 97 -7.99 5.72 1.11
CA GLU A 97 -7.32 5.83 -0.20
C GLU A 97 -6.77 4.48 -0.66
N MET A 98 -6.27 3.65 0.25
CA MET A 98 -5.81 2.30 -0.09
C MET A 98 -6.97 1.38 -0.50
N THR A 99 -8.17 1.56 0.08
CA THR A 99 -9.36 0.84 -0.36
C THR A 99 -9.76 1.24 -1.78
N LEU A 100 -9.68 2.53 -2.12
CA LEU A 100 -9.92 3.01 -3.49
C LEU A 100 -8.88 2.46 -4.47
N PHE A 101 -7.60 2.51 -4.11
CA PHE A 101 -6.52 2.00 -4.94
C PHE A 101 -6.65 0.50 -5.20
N LYS A 102 -6.97 -0.29 -4.18
CA LYS A 102 -7.27 -1.72 -4.33
C LYS A 102 -8.48 -2.00 -5.22
N GLY A 103 -9.48 -1.12 -5.21
CA GLY A 103 -10.60 -1.17 -6.16
C GLY A 103 -10.13 -0.97 -7.59
N PHE A 104 -9.32 0.07 -7.81
CA PHE A 104 -8.70 0.37 -9.10
C PHE A 104 -7.82 -0.79 -9.61
N LEU A 105 -6.99 -1.39 -8.74
CA LEU A 105 -6.18 -2.56 -9.10
C LEU A 105 -7.06 -3.72 -9.58
N LYS A 106 -8.16 -4.03 -8.90
CA LYS A 106 -9.06 -5.10 -9.34
C LYS A 106 -9.72 -4.82 -10.67
N GLU A 107 -10.17 -3.59 -10.89
CA GLU A 107 -10.75 -3.19 -12.17
C GLU A 107 -9.73 -3.33 -13.29
N LEU A 108 -8.52 -2.81 -13.08
CA LEU A 108 -7.43 -2.90 -14.05
C LEU A 108 -7.03 -4.34 -14.34
N GLU A 109 -6.98 -5.21 -13.32
CA GLU A 109 -6.70 -6.64 -13.49
C GLU A 109 -7.69 -7.30 -14.46
N GLU A 110 -8.99 -7.03 -14.28
CA GLU A 110 -10.04 -7.59 -15.13
C GLU A 110 -9.98 -7.03 -16.56
N LEU A 111 -9.72 -5.73 -16.72
CA LEU A 111 -9.50 -5.13 -18.04
C LEU A 111 -8.31 -5.78 -18.78
N ILE A 112 -7.21 -6.05 -18.07
CA ILE A 112 -6.04 -6.72 -18.65
C ILE A 112 -6.38 -8.16 -19.04
N LYS A 113 -7.07 -8.92 -18.18
CA LYS A 113 -7.50 -10.30 -18.49
C LYS A 113 -8.39 -10.37 -19.73
N ASN A 114 -9.28 -9.38 -19.88
CA ASN A 114 -10.19 -9.29 -21.02
C ASN A 114 -9.55 -8.68 -22.27
N LYS A 115 -8.29 -8.24 -22.20
CA LYS A 115 -7.54 -7.56 -23.28
C LYS A 115 -8.21 -6.24 -23.71
N GLU A 116 -8.81 -5.55 -22.74
CA GLU A 116 -9.53 -4.27 -22.93
C GLU A 116 -8.64 -3.05 -22.66
N VAL A 117 -7.42 -3.26 -22.14
CA VAL A 117 -6.42 -2.21 -21.88
C VAL A 117 -5.11 -2.54 -22.59
N LEU A 118 -4.49 -1.53 -23.18
CA LEU A 118 -3.20 -1.64 -23.85
C LEU A 118 -2.06 -1.25 -22.92
N GLY A 119 -1.03 -2.09 -22.88
CA GLY A 119 0.17 -1.86 -22.08
C GLY A 119 1.02 -3.12 -21.96
N THR A 120 2.00 -3.08 -21.05
CA THR A 120 2.90 -4.21 -20.76
C THR A 120 2.59 -4.90 -19.43
N LEU A 121 1.56 -4.45 -18.72
CA LEU A 121 1.12 -5.03 -17.45
C LEU A 121 0.54 -6.43 -17.66
N THR A 122 0.75 -7.30 -16.66
CA THR A 122 0.15 -8.64 -16.62
C THR A 122 -0.83 -8.73 -15.45
N PRO A 123 -1.88 -9.59 -15.52
CA PRO A 123 -2.79 -9.77 -14.41
C PRO A 123 -2.06 -10.18 -13.12
N LEU A 124 -1.04 -11.03 -13.24
CA LEU A 124 -0.22 -11.48 -12.11
C LEU A 124 0.52 -10.32 -11.41
N PHE A 125 0.96 -9.32 -12.17
CA PHE A 125 1.64 -8.15 -11.60
C PHE A 125 0.65 -7.26 -10.83
N ILE A 126 -0.58 -7.12 -11.32
CA ILE A 126 -1.63 -6.38 -10.61
C ILE A 126 -2.10 -7.12 -9.35
N ASP A 127 -2.26 -8.45 -9.41
CA ASP A 127 -2.55 -9.28 -8.24
C ASP A 127 -1.46 -9.16 -7.16
N HIS A 128 -0.18 -9.11 -7.57
CA HIS A 128 0.94 -8.89 -6.66
C HIS A 128 0.81 -7.56 -5.89
N MET A 129 0.58 -6.45 -6.60
CA MET A 129 0.36 -5.14 -5.97
C MET A 129 -0.84 -5.21 -5.01
N TYR A 130 -1.96 -5.78 -5.46
CA TYR A 130 -3.17 -5.89 -4.65
C TYR A 130 -2.94 -6.64 -3.33
N ARG A 131 -2.16 -7.73 -3.37
CA ARG A 131 -1.83 -8.52 -2.17
C ARG A 131 -0.92 -7.76 -1.21
N GLU A 132 0.00 -6.94 -1.72
CA GLU A 132 0.83 -6.07 -0.89
C GLU A 132 0.01 -4.98 -0.21
N GLU A 133 -0.90 -4.32 -0.94
CA GLU A 133 -1.82 -3.34 -0.33
C GLU A 133 -2.78 -3.99 0.67
N CYS A 134 -3.18 -5.24 0.42
CA CYS A 134 -3.95 -6.03 1.37
C CYS A 134 -3.16 -6.34 2.65
N TYR A 135 -1.89 -6.70 2.51
CA TYR A 135 -0.99 -6.95 3.63
C TYR A 135 -0.78 -5.68 4.45
N TYR A 136 -0.53 -4.55 3.80
CA TYR A 136 -0.36 -3.27 4.46
C TYR A 136 -1.60 -2.91 5.31
N LEU A 137 -2.80 -2.95 4.74
CA LEU A 137 -4.03 -2.67 5.49
C LEU A 137 -4.27 -3.65 6.64
N THR A 138 -3.92 -4.93 6.44
CA THR A 138 -4.00 -5.96 7.49
C THR A 138 -3.04 -5.67 8.63
N LYS A 139 -1.84 -5.15 8.35
CA LYS A 139 -0.91 -4.73 9.39
C LYS A 139 -1.37 -3.46 10.08
N LEU A 140 -1.88 -2.49 9.33
CA LEU A 140 -2.38 -1.24 9.90
C LEU A 140 -3.56 -1.47 10.84
N SER A 141 -4.49 -2.38 10.53
CA SER A 141 -5.62 -2.74 11.40
C SER A 141 -5.22 -3.46 12.69
N GLN A 142 -4.07 -4.13 12.70
CA GLN A 142 -3.55 -4.80 13.90
C GLN A 142 -2.99 -3.82 14.93
N VAL A 143 -2.56 -2.63 14.51
CA VAL A 143 -1.86 -1.66 15.35
C VAL A 143 -2.56 -0.30 15.44
N SER A 144 -3.75 -0.15 14.84
CA SER A 144 -4.52 1.09 14.86
C SER A 144 -6.04 0.83 14.84
N GLY A 145 -6.84 1.90 14.87
CA GLY A 145 -8.29 1.82 14.84
C GLY A 145 -8.93 1.63 13.47
N VAL A 146 -8.17 1.29 12.42
CA VAL A 146 -8.71 1.03 11.08
C VAL A 146 -9.35 -0.35 11.00
N THR A 147 -10.27 -0.55 10.05
CA THR A 147 -11.00 -1.81 9.93
C THR A 147 -10.12 -2.89 9.31
N GLN A 148 -10.22 -4.12 9.81
CA GLN A 148 -9.61 -5.28 9.15
C GLN A 148 -10.12 -5.39 7.70
N PRO A 149 -9.23 -5.37 6.69
CA PRO A 149 -9.66 -5.43 5.31
C PRO A 149 -10.23 -6.82 4.97
N LYS A 150 -11.28 -6.84 4.13
CA LYS A 150 -11.88 -8.07 3.60
C LYS A 150 -11.09 -8.59 2.39
N CYS A 151 -9.85 -8.99 2.61
CA CYS A 151 -8.95 -9.55 1.60
C CYS A 151 -7.98 -10.55 2.24
N ASP A 152 -7.36 -11.38 1.41
CA ASP A 152 -6.36 -12.36 1.84
C ASP A 152 -5.05 -12.12 1.07
N PRO A 153 -3.97 -11.67 1.74
CA PRO A 153 -2.68 -11.43 1.09
C PRO A 153 -1.93 -12.74 0.77
N THR A 154 -2.39 -13.88 1.31
CA THR A 154 -1.74 -15.20 1.20
C THR A 154 -2.42 -16.14 0.22
N LYS A 155 -3.52 -15.71 -0.41
CA LYS A 155 -4.26 -16.50 -1.39
C LYS A 155 -3.33 -17.02 -2.50
N GLU A 156 -3.58 -18.25 -2.95
CA GLU A 156 -2.89 -18.85 -4.10
C GLU A 156 -2.98 -17.95 -5.34
N ARG A 157 -1.85 -17.85 -6.05
CA ARG A 157 -1.75 -17.11 -7.30
C ARG A 157 -2.29 -17.99 -8.42
N ASN A 158 -3.30 -17.51 -9.14
CA ASN A 158 -3.80 -18.18 -10.32
C ASN A 158 -3.05 -17.62 -11.53
N GLU A 159 -2.37 -18.49 -12.27
CA GLU A 159 -1.73 -18.17 -13.57
C GLU A 159 -2.75 -18.03 -14.70
#